data_AF-A0AA95FD64-F1
#
_entry.id   AF-A0AA95FD64-F1
#
_cell.length_a   1.000
_cell.length_b   1.000
_cell.length_c   1.000
_cell.angle_alpha   90.00
_cell.angle_beta   90.00
_cell.angle_gamma   90.00
#
_symmetry.space_group_name_H-M   'P 1'
#
loop_
_entity.id
_entity.type
_entity.pdbx_description
1 polymer ?
#
loop_
_entity_poly.entity_id
_entity_poly.type
_entity_poly.pdbx_seq_one_letter_code
_entity_poly.pdbx_strand_id
1 'polypeptide(L)' 'MIGLVVNPVAGVGGPAGLAGSDGAGVQRLAASRGARSRVQERAAAALSVLAAQHPGLVS' A
#
# COMPACT_ATOMS: atom_id res chain seq x y z
N MET A 1 22.29 -2.04 -1.49
CA MET A 1 21.25 -1.00 -1.31
C MET A 1 19.96 -1.51 -1.94
N ILE A 2 18.82 -1.39 -1.24
CA ILE A 2 17.50 -1.78 -1.76
C ILE A 2 16.66 -0.51 -1.85
N GLY A 3 16.00 -0.31 -2.98
CA GLY A 3 15.00 0.75 -3.17
C GLY A 3 13.60 0.15 -3.22
N LEU A 4 12.61 0.86 -2.64
CA LEU A 4 11.20 0.46 -2.66
C LEU A 4 10.36 1.55 -3.34
N VAL A 5 9.65 1.18 -4.40
CA VAL A 5 8.65 2.05 -5.04
C VAL A 5 7.26 1.57 -4.63
N VAL A 6 6.43 2.50 -4.17
CA VAL A 6 5.07 2.21 -3.72
C VAL A 6 4.08 2.98 -4.58
N ASN A 7 3.13 2.27 -5.20
CA ASN A 7 1.97 2.90 -5.82
C ASN A 7 0.99 3.37 -4.71
N PRO A 8 0.76 4.69 -4.54
CA PRO A 8 -0.01 5.22 -3.41
C PRO A 8 -1.47 4.76 -3.38
N VAL A 9 -2.05 4.38 -4.53
CA VAL A 9 -3.45 3.92 -4.63
C VAL A 9 -3.62 2.40 -4.58
N ALA A 10 -2.52 1.65 -4.49
CA ALA A 10 -2.57 0.20 -4.53
C ALA A 10 -3.49 -0.37 -3.45
N GLY A 11 -4.35 -1.31 -3.86
CA GLY A 11 -5.23 -2.03 -2.95
C GLY A 11 -6.46 -1.26 -2.48
N VAL A 12 -6.74 -0.05 -2.99
CA VAL A 12 -7.95 0.73 -2.64
C VAL A 12 -9.26 0.02 -3.04
N GLY A 13 -9.24 -0.81 -4.10
CA GLY A 13 -10.43 -1.49 -4.58
C GLY A 13 -10.89 -2.68 -3.75
N GLY A 14 -9.98 -3.40 -3.07
CA GLY A 14 -10.33 -4.57 -2.26
C GLY A 14 -11.35 -4.24 -1.16
N PRO A 15 -11.04 -3.28 -0.25
CA PRO A 15 -11.99 -2.79 0.74
C PRO A 15 -13.27 -2.18 0.14
N ALA A 16 -13.23 -1.73 -1.12
CA ALA A 16 -14.39 -1.19 -1.83
C ALA A 16 -15.25 -2.26 -2.54
N GLY A 17 -14.88 -3.54 -2.47
CA GLY A 17 -15.55 -4.62 -3.22
C GLY A 17 -15.35 -4.52 -4.73
N LEU A 18 -14.22 -3.98 -5.17
CA LEU A 18 -13.86 -3.77 -6.58
C LEU A 18 -12.69 -4.68 -6.98
N ALA A 19 -12.68 -5.10 -8.24
CA ALA A 19 -11.56 -5.85 -8.81
C ALA A 19 -10.39 -4.90 -9.09
N GLY A 20 -9.47 -4.78 -8.13
CA GLY A 20 -8.24 -3.99 -8.27
C GLY A 20 -8.40 -2.49 -8.01
N SER A 21 -7.31 -1.73 -8.15
CA SER A 21 -7.22 -0.28 -7.87
C SER A 21 -6.99 0.58 -9.12
N ASP A 22 -6.98 -0.06 -10.29
CA ASP A 22 -6.40 0.51 -11.49
C ASP A 22 -7.47 1.23 -12.31
N GLY A 23 -7.12 2.41 -12.83
CA GLY A 23 -8.03 3.29 -13.55
C GLY A 23 -8.73 4.32 -12.65
N ALA A 24 -8.82 5.55 -13.17
CA ALA A 24 -9.35 6.69 -12.41
C ALA A 24 -10.83 6.50 -11.99
N GLY A 25 -11.63 5.74 -12.74
CA GLY A 25 -13.02 5.43 -12.38
C GLY A 25 -13.13 4.54 -11.14
N VAL A 26 -12.29 3.49 -11.05
CA VAL A 26 -12.22 2.59 -9.90
C VAL A 26 -11.78 3.35 -8.65
N GLN A 27 -10.79 4.23 -8.76
CA GLN A 27 -10.31 5.03 -7.65
C GLN A 27 -11.39 5.98 -7.11
N ARG A 28 -12.12 6.67 -8.00
CA ARG A 28 -13.23 7.55 -7.61
C ARG A 28 -14.35 6.78 -6.91
N LEU A 29 -14.73 5.61 -7.45
CA LEU A 29 -15.77 4.77 -6.85
C LEU A 29 -15.33 4.18 -5.51
N ALA A 30 -14.07 3.80 -5.38
CA ALA A 30 -13.51 3.34 -4.11
C ALA A 30 -13.55 4.46 -3.06
N ALA A 31 -13.13 5.67 -3.44
CA ALA A 31 -13.19 6.84 -2.58
C ALA A 31 -14.63 7.20 -2.17
N SER A 32 -15.59 7.16 -3.11
CA SER A 32 -17.01 7.40 -2.80
C SER A 32 -17.63 6.33 -1.88
N ARG A 33 -17.04 5.13 -1.83
CA ARG A 33 -17.39 4.05 -0.89
C ARG A 33 -16.62 4.13 0.44
N GLY A 34 -15.85 5.20 0.67
CA GLY A 34 -15.06 5.38 1.89
C GLY A 34 -13.81 4.50 1.97
N ALA A 35 -13.40 3.85 0.88
CA ALA A 35 -12.19 3.06 0.87
C ALA A 35 -10.95 3.96 0.89
N ARG A 36 -10.00 3.62 1.77
CA ARG A 36 -8.69 4.25 1.86
C ARG A 36 -7.57 3.26 1.50
N SER A 37 -6.54 3.75 0.82
CA SER A 37 -5.32 2.96 0.59
C SER A 37 -4.68 2.60 1.93
N ARG A 38 -4.21 1.36 2.04
CA ARG A 38 -3.44 0.85 3.21
C ARG A 38 -1.99 0.55 2.83
N VAL A 39 -1.54 1.04 1.68
CA VAL A 39 -0.24 0.65 1.12
C VAL A 39 0.92 1.15 1.98
N GLN A 40 0.80 2.35 2.56
CA GLN A 40 1.81 2.92 3.45
C GLN A 40 1.93 2.10 4.74
N GLU A 41 0.79 1.76 5.37
CA GLU A 41 0.74 0.92 6.58
C GLU A 41 1.38 -0.45 6.32
N ARG A 42 1.08 -1.07 5.16
CA ARG A 42 1.65 -2.37 4.77
C ARG A 42 3.14 -2.29 4.45
N ALA A 43 3.58 -1.25 3.73
CA ALA A 43 4.98 -1.03 3.42
C ALA A 43 5.80 -0.84 4.71
N ALA A 44 5.30 -0.01 5.63
CA ALA A 44 5.93 0.18 6.94
C ALA A 44 6.01 -1.14 7.73
N ALA A 45 4.92 -1.90 7.81
CA ALA A 45 4.91 -3.19 8.50
C ALA A 45 5.95 -4.17 7.92
N ALA A 46 6.05 -4.26 6.59
CA ALA A 46 7.04 -5.11 5.92
C ALA A 46 8.48 -4.66 6.19
N LEU A 47 8.74 -3.35 6.10
CA LEU A 47 10.07 -2.79 6.38
C LEU A 47 10.48 -2.97 7.85
N SER A 48 9.54 -2.88 8.80
CA SER A 48 9.81 -3.15 10.21
C SER A 48 10.28 -4.59 10.46
N VAL A 49 9.68 -5.57 9.76
CA VAL A 49 10.10 -6.98 9.84
C VAL A 49 11.52 -7.17 9.27
N LEU A 50 11.84 -6.47 8.17
CA LEU A 50 13.18 -6.52 7.57
C LEU A 50 14.23 -5.88 8.49
N ALA A 51 13.92 -4.71 9.07
CA ALA A 51 14.80 -4.01 10.00
C ALA A 51 15.06 -4.84 11.27
N ALA A 52 14.03 -5.50 11.81
CA ALA A 52 14.17 -6.35 12.99
C ALA A 52 15.07 -7.57 12.74
N GLN A 53 14.99 -8.18 11.56
CA GLN A 53 15.82 -9.34 11.19
C GLN A 53 17.24 -8.95 10.78
N HIS A 54 17.44 -7.72 10.31
CA HIS A 54 18.73 -7.20 9.85
C HIS A 54 18.97 -5.79 10.39
N PRO A 55 19.37 -5.66 11.69
CA PRO A 55 19.55 -4.36 12.33
C PRO A 55 20.55 -3.44 11.63
N GLY A 56 21.53 -4.00 10.91
CA GLY A 56 22.50 -3.23 10.12
C GLY A 56 21.95 -2.56 8.86
N LEU A 57 20.68 -2.77 8.51
CA LEU A 57 20.02 -2.08 7.37
C LEU A 57 19.48 -0.70 7.74
N VAL A 58 19.27 -0.43 9.02
CA VAL A 58 18.83 0.87 9.55
C VAL A 58 20.00 1.49 10.27
N SER A 59 20.75 2.32 9.54
CA SER A 59 21.87 3.12 10.04
C SER A 59 21.45 4.56 10.31
#